data_AF-A0A1E7F342-F1
#
_entry.id   AF-A0A1E7F342-F1
#
_cell.length_a   1.000
_cell.length_b   1.000
_cell.length_c   1.000
_cell.angle_alpha   90.00
_cell.angle_beta   90.00
_cell.angle_gamma   90.00
#
_symmetry.space_group_name_H-M   'P 1'
#
loop_
_entity.id
_entity.type
_entity.pdbx_description
1 polymer ?
#
loop_
_entity_poly.entity_id
_entity_poly.type
_entity_poly.pdbx_seq_one_letter_code
_entity_poly.pdbx_strand_id
1 'polypeptide(L)'
;MTLMLTETETKMLKPTGDEHGEDLLTKELNQLSFKDRSDYHDEIHGVKCLAIDETPVLIDQSLRELQIEIDSKIPEIDKKAYMHSQLNSRGRSFVNSKEFRLRFLRLELFDINKTAIRMLKWLDLALGLFGPVALERPICLSTDFSKSEKTVFHKGCIQLLPARASGTGRRTICFIPYDEEWYTISETIRQKIMMYMFWIVGNDIDAQCKGVAIIILFDSSFPQLPHHHKGAGMVLPSKQWILSVRMSAIHICTPDTPYFRLRRSLIAMAIGPKNRSRLRLHLGTSTSIELRCKLQVYGIPIEFPPMTCTGKIKLIYIRQWLRLRRMIEGKEEISLRDYNSNTSTNSTNNDHNIIVEAPYLGDVLFKRGSSFTGHPMNNTLRNVIESKVKQLLEIENSNPQQPILIKQSKKKDLLHEILDEIETIHRGRFLYWHKRDDMDDYWWVLLHNNNNTNDVKILVNKIKPLFRKTYIKMQQQQQLQQKLKHIKYIMQQAITTSATSLGVEHINNHLLRYILRCYSWVAVG
;
A
#
# COMPACT_ATOMS: atom_id res chain seq x y z
N MET A 1 15.41 66.35 -41.94
CA MET A 1 14.05 66.05 -41.42
C MET A 1 14.20 64.84 -40.52
N THR A 2 14.44 65.11 -39.24
CA THR A 2 14.91 64.16 -38.22
C THR A 2 13.70 63.48 -37.59
N LEU A 3 13.51 62.19 -37.85
CA LEU A 3 12.44 61.38 -37.28
C LEU A 3 12.83 60.92 -35.87
N MET A 4 12.18 61.49 -34.87
CA MET A 4 12.27 61.04 -33.49
C MET A 4 11.53 59.72 -33.31
N LEU A 5 12.26 58.67 -32.96
CA LEU A 5 11.72 57.43 -32.41
C LEU A 5 11.39 57.68 -30.94
N THR A 6 10.11 57.63 -30.60
CA THR A 6 9.63 57.63 -29.22
C THR A 6 9.57 56.18 -28.75
N GLU A 7 10.51 55.79 -27.89
CA GLU A 7 10.46 54.54 -27.14
C GLU A 7 9.31 54.62 -26.13
N THR A 8 8.18 53.99 -26.46
CA THR A 8 7.14 53.70 -25.48
C THR A 8 7.61 52.56 -24.59
N GLU A 9 8.13 52.92 -23.40
CA GLU A 9 8.33 52.00 -22.28
C GLU A 9 7.00 51.28 -21.97
N THR A 10 6.90 50.06 -22.46
CA THR A 10 5.81 49.16 -22.09
C THR A 10 6.14 48.66 -20.69
N LYS A 11 5.61 49.34 -19.66
CA LYS A 11 5.62 48.82 -18.29
C LYS A 11 4.91 47.46 -18.30
N MET A 12 5.69 46.37 -18.33
CA MET A 12 5.17 45.05 -18.06
C MET A 12 4.61 45.07 -16.65
N LEU A 13 3.28 45.08 -16.53
CA LEU A 13 2.61 44.79 -15.27
C LEU A 13 3.17 43.46 -14.77
N LYS A 14 3.87 43.50 -13.63
CA LYS A 14 4.16 42.28 -12.88
C LYS A 14 2.81 41.61 -12.63
N PRO A 15 2.57 40.38 -13.13
CA PRO A 15 1.33 39.70 -12.85
C PRO A 15 1.25 39.53 -11.33
N THR A 16 0.31 40.23 -10.70
CA THR A 16 -0.10 39.95 -9.32
C THR A 16 -0.53 38.49 -9.31
N GLY A 17 0.23 37.66 -8.58
CA GLY A 17 0.20 36.21 -8.70
C GLY A 17 -1.20 35.60 -8.57
N ASP A 18 -1.45 34.56 -9.37
CA ASP A 18 -2.60 33.65 -9.35
C ASP A 18 -2.81 32.99 -7.95
N GLU A 19 -3.26 33.72 -6.93
CA GLU A 19 -3.61 33.18 -5.60
C GLU A 19 -5.02 32.53 -5.57
N HIS A 20 -5.87 32.79 -6.57
CA HIS A 20 -7.29 32.45 -6.52
C HIS A 20 -7.66 30.97 -6.35
N GLY A 21 -6.81 30.04 -6.83
CA GLY A 21 -7.07 28.60 -6.66
C GLY A 21 -6.82 28.10 -5.23
N GLU A 22 -5.78 28.64 -4.59
CA GLU A 22 -5.44 28.31 -3.19
C GLU A 22 -6.37 29.04 -2.22
N ASP A 23 -6.86 30.22 -2.58
CA ASP A 23 -7.87 30.97 -1.82
C ASP A 23 -9.15 30.15 -1.61
N LEU A 24 -9.66 29.48 -2.65
CA LEU A 24 -10.88 28.66 -2.53
C LEU A 24 -10.68 27.51 -1.54
N LEU A 25 -9.55 26.79 -1.64
CA LEU A 25 -9.24 25.68 -0.74
C LEU A 25 -9.04 26.18 0.69
N THR A 26 -8.35 27.31 0.87
CA THR A 26 -8.11 27.92 2.17
C THR A 26 -9.41 28.38 2.81
N LYS A 27 -10.31 29.02 2.05
CA LYS A 27 -11.62 29.46 2.52
C LYS A 27 -12.47 28.29 3.00
N GLU A 28 -12.52 27.20 2.24
CA GLU A 28 -13.30 26.01 2.61
C GLU A 28 -12.69 25.26 3.79
N LEU A 29 -11.36 25.13 3.85
CA LEU A 29 -10.69 24.56 5.01
C LEU A 29 -10.97 25.39 6.27
N ASN A 30 -11.01 26.72 6.17
CA ASN A 30 -11.33 27.60 7.30
C ASN A 30 -12.79 27.52 7.76
N GLN A 31 -13.70 26.95 6.96
CA GLN A 31 -15.08 26.67 7.38
C GLN A 31 -15.19 25.38 8.21
N LEU A 32 -14.17 24.50 8.18
CA LEU A 32 -14.13 23.30 8.99
C LEU A 32 -13.72 23.60 10.43
N SER A 33 -14.20 22.79 11.37
CA SER A 33 -13.72 22.87 12.75
C SER A 33 -12.22 22.60 12.81
N PHE A 34 -11.53 23.13 13.84
CA PHE A 34 -10.10 22.85 14.05
C PHE A 34 -9.83 21.34 14.14
N LYS A 35 -10.71 20.61 14.84
CA LYS A 35 -10.64 19.16 14.95
C LYS A 35 -10.76 18.47 13.60
N ASP A 36 -11.73 18.83 12.76
CA ASP A 36 -11.92 18.19 11.45
C ASP A 36 -10.74 18.48 10.51
N ARG A 37 -10.18 19.70 10.55
CA ARG A 37 -8.96 20.04 9.81
C ARG A 37 -7.78 19.16 10.23
N SER A 38 -7.57 19.00 11.54
CA SER A 38 -6.51 18.13 12.07
C SER A 38 -6.75 16.68 11.67
N ASP A 39 -7.97 16.19 11.83
CA ASP A 39 -8.37 14.81 11.51
C ASP A 39 -8.12 14.49 10.02
N TYR A 40 -8.46 15.40 9.09
CA TYR A 40 -8.14 15.22 7.67
C TYR A 40 -6.66 15.35 7.38
N HIS A 41 -5.95 16.27 8.03
CA HIS A 41 -4.52 16.44 7.83
C HIS A 41 -3.75 15.21 8.28
N ASP A 42 -4.04 14.70 9.47
CA ASP A 42 -3.48 13.48 10.04
C ASP A 42 -3.84 12.27 9.19
N GLU A 43 -5.06 12.23 8.66
CA GLU A 43 -5.46 11.18 7.73
C GLU A 43 -4.60 11.19 6.47
N ILE A 44 -4.43 12.33 5.80
CA ILE A 44 -3.65 12.43 4.56
C ILE A 44 -2.19 12.05 4.78
N HIS A 45 -1.59 12.46 5.90
CA HIS A 45 -0.21 12.10 6.27
C HIS A 45 -0.08 10.68 6.81
N GLY A 46 -1.20 10.02 7.11
CA GLY A 46 -1.17 8.66 7.61
C GLY A 46 -0.92 8.49 9.09
N VAL A 47 -1.03 9.59 9.85
CA VAL A 47 -0.89 9.62 11.31
C VAL A 47 -2.12 9.00 11.97
N LYS A 48 -3.32 9.27 11.41
CA LYS A 48 -4.60 8.79 11.93
C LYS A 48 -5.44 8.17 10.82
N CYS A 49 -6.30 7.22 11.15
CA CYS A 49 -7.32 6.69 10.25
C CYS A 49 -8.70 7.18 10.72
N LEU A 50 -9.52 7.72 9.81
CA LEU A 50 -10.90 8.12 10.15
C LEU A 50 -11.91 6.96 10.02
N ALA A 51 -11.44 5.73 9.79
CA ALA A 51 -12.29 4.56 9.81
C ALA A 51 -12.88 4.35 11.21
N ILE A 52 -14.11 3.85 11.25
CA ILE A 52 -14.73 3.42 12.50
C ILE A 52 -14.14 2.07 12.90
N ASP A 53 -13.85 1.90 14.20
CA ASP A 53 -13.45 0.61 14.74
C ASP A 53 -14.61 -0.37 14.68
N GLU A 54 -14.49 -1.35 13.78
CA GLU A 54 -15.55 -2.30 13.49
C GLU A 54 -15.68 -3.34 14.61
N THR A 55 -16.90 -3.50 15.14
CA THR A 55 -17.27 -4.62 16.00
C THR A 55 -18.28 -5.52 15.29
N PRO A 56 -18.36 -6.83 15.60
CA PRO A 56 -19.38 -7.71 15.03
C PRO A 56 -20.80 -7.16 15.22
N VAL A 57 -21.08 -6.57 16.39
CA VAL A 57 -22.37 -5.96 16.72
C VAL A 57 -22.68 -4.78 15.80
N LEU A 58 -21.73 -3.85 15.64
CA LEU A 58 -21.88 -2.70 14.74
C LEU A 58 -22.14 -3.16 13.30
N ILE A 59 -21.38 -4.14 12.82
CA ILE A 59 -21.52 -4.69 11.46
C ILE A 59 -22.92 -5.27 11.27
N ASP A 60 -23.35 -6.16 12.16
CA ASP A 60 -24.62 -6.85 11.99
C ASP A 60 -25.83 -5.91 12.18
N GLN A 61 -25.72 -4.93 13.08
CA GLN A 61 -26.73 -3.87 13.23
C GLN A 61 -26.81 -2.99 11.97
N SER A 62 -25.66 -2.51 11.47
CA SER A 62 -25.62 -1.62 10.31
C SER A 62 -26.12 -2.30 9.04
N LEU A 63 -25.87 -3.60 8.87
CA LEU A 63 -26.40 -4.37 7.74
C LEU A 63 -27.92 -4.51 7.80
N ARG A 64 -28.50 -4.69 9.00
CA ARG A 64 -29.96 -4.71 9.20
C ARG A 64 -30.57 -3.34 8.92
N GLU A 65 -29.98 -2.28 9.48
CA GLU A 65 -30.45 -0.91 9.28
C GLU A 65 -30.35 -0.48 7.83
N LEU A 66 -29.27 -0.85 7.13
CA LEU A 66 -29.13 -0.61 5.69
C LEU A 66 -30.23 -1.30 4.88
N GLN A 67 -30.59 -2.55 5.21
CA GLN A 67 -31.71 -3.23 4.56
C GLN A 67 -33.03 -2.47 4.77
N ILE A 68 -33.32 -2.07 6.01
CA ILE A 68 -34.54 -1.31 6.35
C ILE A 68 -34.57 0.02 5.59
N GLU A 69 -33.45 0.74 5.53
CA GLU A 69 -33.33 2.02 4.82
C GLU A 69 -33.66 1.85 3.33
N ILE A 70 -33.08 0.84 2.68
CA ILE A 70 -33.31 0.55 1.26
C ILE A 70 -34.75 0.15 1.01
N ASP A 71 -35.32 -0.74 1.82
CA ASP A 71 -36.64 -1.31 1.58
C ASP A 71 -37.75 -0.31 1.90
N SER A 72 -37.65 0.38 3.03
CA SER A 72 -38.76 1.15 3.61
C SER A 72 -38.68 2.66 3.34
N LYS A 73 -37.48 3.23 3.17
CA LYS A 73 -37.33 4.70 3.07
C LYS A 73 -37.01 5.20 1.68
N ILE A 74 -36.42 4.37 0.81
CA ILE A 74 -36.07 4.77 -0.56
C ILE A 74 -37.17 4.32 -1.53
N PRO A 75 -37.78 5.25 -2.29
CA PRO A 75 -38.82 4.92 -3.28
C PRO A 75 -38.34 3.94 -4.34
N GLU A 76 -39.22 3.06 -4.82
CA GLU A 76 -38.88 2.05 -5.83
C GLU A 76 -38.28 2.63 -7.12
N ILE A 77 -38.75 3.81 -7.53
CA ILE A 77 -38.25 4.52 -8.72
C ILE A 77 -36.76 4.87 -8.63
N ASP A 78 -36.22 5.02 -7.42
CA ASP A 78 -34.82 5.36 -7.14
C ASP A 78 -33.92 4.14 -6.88
N LYS A 79 -34.48 2.92 -6.92
CA LYS A 79 -33.75 1.66 -6.68
C LYS A 79 -33.94 0.62 -7.79
N LYS A 80 -34.10 1.06 -9.04
CA LYS A 80 -34.38 0.19 -10.20
C LYS A 80 -33.36 -0.93 -10.40
N ALA A 81 -32.06 -0.63 -10.44
CA ALA A 81 -31.05 -1.66 -10.59
C ALA A 81 -31.00 -2.63 -9.41
N TYR A 82 -31.25 -2.14 -8.19
CA TYR A 82 -31.40 -3.00 -7.02
C TYR A 82 -32.60 -3.94 -7.16
N MET A 83 -33.79 -3.44 -7.53
CA MET A 83 -34.97 -4.28 -7.74
C MET A 83 -34.72 -5.34 -8.83
N HIS A 84 -34.05 -4.96 -9.92
CA HIS A 84 -33.61 -5.91 -10.96
C HIS A 84 -32.71 -7.01 -10.38
N SER A 85 -31.74 -6.65 -9.53
CA SER A 85 -30.86 -7.64 -8.88
C SER A 85 -31.60 -8.60 -7.94
N GLN A 86 -32.80 -8.24 -7.46
CA GLN A 86 -33.63 -9.09 -6.60
C GLN A 86 -34.46 -10.11 -7.38
N LEU A 87 -34.71 -9.88 -8.68
CA LEU A 87 -35.50 -10.78 -9.53
C LEU A 87 -34.76 -12.09 -9.86
N ASN A 88 -33.46 -12.17 -9.59
CA ASN A 88 -32.66 -13.35 -9.86
C ASN A 88 -33.11 -14.54 -8.99
N SER A 89 -33.44 -15.64 -9.68
CA SER A 89 -34.37 -16.72 -9.31
C SER A 89 -34.00 -17.63 -8.13
N ARG A 90 -33.08 -17.21 -7.25
CA ARG A 90 -32.69 -18.00 -6.07
C ARG A 90 -32.58 -17.18 -4.78
N GLY A 91 -32.95 -15.90 -4.78
CA GLY A 91 -32.82 -15.01 -3.62
C GLY A 91 -31.36 -14.77 -3.15
N ARG A 92 -30.38 -15.39 -3.83
CA ARG A 92 -28.94 -15.27 -3.57
C ARG A 92 -28.33 -14.29 -4.57
N SER A 93 -28.68 -13.02 -4.43
CA SER A 93 -28.07 -11.95 -5.22
C SER A 93 -26.69 -11.61 -4.66
N PHE A 94 -25.70 -11.43 -5.54
CA PHE A 94 -24.36 -10.93 -5.18
C PHE A 94 -24.44 -9.60 -4.40
N VAL A 95 -25.39 -8.74 -4.78
CA VAL A 95 -25.69 -7.45 -4.15
C VAL A 95 -26.15 -7.59 -2.69
N ASN A 96 -26.73 -8.74 -2.33
CA ASN A 96 -27.18 -9.04 -0.96
C ASN A 96 -26.09 -9.67 -0.09
N SER A 97 -24.91 -9.97 -0.63
CA SER A 97 -23.81 -10.51 0.17
C SER A 97 -23.34 -9.50 1.23
N LYS A 98 -22.87 -10.04 2.37
CA LYS A 98 -22.33 -9.23 3.47
C LYS A 98 -21.14 -8.40 3.00
N GLU A 99 -20.28 -8.99 2.17
CA GLU A 99 -19.08 -8.39 1.61
C GLU A 99 -19.40 -7.21 0.69
N PHE A 100 -20.42 -7.35 -0.17
CA PHE A 100 -20.88 -6.28 -1.05
C PHE A 100 -21.34 -5.05 -0.24
N ARG A 101 -22.20 -5.28 0.75
CA ARG A 101 -22.81 -4.19 1.53
C ARG A 101 -21.83 -3.52 2.47
N LEU A 102 -20.97 -4.30 3.13
CA LEU A 102 -19.94 -3.76 4.02
C LEU A 102 -19.00 -2.79 3.30
N ARG A 103 -18.73 -3.02 2.02
CA ARG A 103 -17.92 -2.12 1.19
C ARG A 103 -18.49 -0.69 1.18
N PHE A 104 -19.80 -0.54 0.97
CA PHE A 104 -20.46 0.77 0.95
C PHE A 104 -20.69 1.35 2.34
N LEU A 105 -20.90 0.51 3.36
CA LEU A 105 -20.93 0.95 4.76
C LEU A 105 -19.60 1.57 5.15
N ARG A 106 -18.48 0.87 4.93
CA ARG A 106 -17.13 1.38 5.22
C ARG A 106 -16.80 2.66 4.45
N LEU A 107 -17.22 2.74 3.19
CA LEU A 107 -17.03 3.92 2.34
C LEU A 107 -17.67 5.19 2.93
N GLU A 108 -18.88 5.09 3.45
CA GLU A 108 -19.62 6.21 4.05
C GLU A 108 -19.50 6.23 5.58
N LEU A 109 -18.49 5.55 6.14
CA LEU A 109 -18.23 5.51 7.59
C LEU A 109 -19.49 5.14 8.39
N PHE A 110 -20.21 4.11 7.92
CA PHE A 110 -21.44 3.57 8.50
C PHE A 110 -22.60 4.57 8.62
N ASP A 111 -22.61 5.66 7.84
CA ASP A 111 -23.80 6.50 7.65
C ASP A 111 -24.83 5.77 6.76
N ILE A 112 -25.83 5.15 7.40
CA ILE A 112 -26.80 4.25 6.76
C ILE A 112 -27.51 4.90 5.56
N ASN A 113 -27.96 6.14 5.70
CA ASN A 113 -28.68 6.84 4.63
C ASN A 113 -27.76 7.14 3.44
N LYS A 114 -26.56 7.67 3.70
CA LYS A 114 -25.57 7.93 2.63
C LYS A 114 -25.12 6.63 1.97
N THR A 115 -24.93 5.56 2.74
CA THR A 115 -24.59 4.23 2.23
C THR A 115 -25.67 3.72 1.28
N ALA A 116 -26.94 3.77 1.68
CA ALA A 116 -28.06 3.30 0.87
C ALA A 116 -28.13 4.05 -0.47
N ILE A 117 -28.11 5.39 -0.44
CA ILE A 117 -28.14 6.23 -1.64
C ILE A 117 -26.93 5.90 -2.54
N ARG A 118 -25.72 5.86 -1.98
CA ARG A 118 -24.52 5.58 -2.75
C ARG A 118 -24.56 4.22 -3.41
N MET A 119 -24.96 3.19 -2.66
CA MET A 119 -25.01 1.81 -3.16
C MET A 119 -25.98 1.71 -4.34
N LEU A 120 -27.17 2.30 -4.22
CA LEU A 120 -28.17 2.29 -5.28
C LEU A 120 -27.71 3.04 -6.53
N LYS A 121 -27.13 4.24 -6.37
CA LYS A 121 -26.57 5.00 -7.51
C LYS A 121 -25.38 4.29 -8.15
N TRP A 122 -24.57 3.57 -7.37
CA TRP A 122 -23.50 2.72 -7.91
C TRP A 122 -24.08 1.57 -8.75
N LEU A 123 -25.14 0.91 -8.28
CA LEU A 123 -25.81 -0.18 -9.02
C LEU A 123 -26.44 0.30 -10.33
N ASP A 124 -27.14 1.44 -10.32
CA ASP A 124 -27.71 2.04 -11.54
C ASP A 124 -26.60 2.35 -12.57
N LEU A 125 -25.47 2.91 -12.10
CA LEU A 125 -24.32 3.16 -12.95
C LEU A 125 -23.67 1.85 -13.46
N ALA A 126 -23.56 0.83 -12.61
CA ALA A 126 -23.01 -0.48 -12.96
C ALA A 126 -23.84 -1.13 -14.06
N LEU A 127 -25.16 -1.12 -13.90
CA LEU A 127 -26.12 -1.62 -14.87
C LEU A 127 -26.00 -0.86 -16.21
N GLY A 128 -25.88 0.47 -16.18
CA GLY A 128 -25.70 1.27 -17.39
C GLY A 128 -24.38 1.02 -18.12
N LEU A 129 -23.30 0.69 -17.39
CA LEU A 129 -21.96 0.51 -17.97
C LEU A 129 -21.65 -0.93 -18.41
N PHE A 130 -22.17 -1.92 -17.69
CA PHE A 130 -21.83 -3.33 -17.88
C PHE A 130 -23.05 -4.22 -18.18
N GLY A 131 -24.26 -3.69 -18.06
CA GLY A 131 -25.49 -4.46 -18.20
C GLY A 131 -25.83 -5.29 -16.95
N PRO A 132 -26.80 -6.21 -17.06
CA PRO A 132 -27.32 -6.99 -15.92
C PRO A 132 -26.25 -7.81 -15.20
N VAL A 133 -25.19 -8.23 -15.89
CA VAL A 133 -24.12 -9.06 -15.34
C VAL A 133 -23.44 -8.45 -14.11
N ALA A 134 -23.36 -7.11 -14.03
CA ALA A 134 -22.78 -6.41 -12.88
C ALA A 134 -23.65 -6.45 -11.61
N LEU A 135 -24.92 -6.86 -11.75
CA LEU A 135 -25.85 -7.09 -10.64
C LEU A 135 -25.83 -8.56 -10.18
N GLU A 136 -25.34 -9.47 -11.02
CA GLU A 136 -25.34 -10.91 -10.78
C GLU A 136 -24.05 -11.40 -10.13
N ARG A 137 -22.91 -10.82 -10.50
CA ARG A 137 -21.58 -11.20 -10.04
C ARG A 137 -20.59 -10.03 -10.04
N PRO A 138 -19.42 -10.16 -9.40
CA PRO A 138 -18.33 -9.21 -9.59
C PRO A 138 -17.97 -9.00 -11.07
N ILE A 139 -17.60 -7.76 -11.41
CA ILE A 139 -17.12 -7.39 -12.75
C ILE A 139 -15.73 -8.03 -12.96
N CYS A 140 -15.53 -8.69 -14.09
CA CYS A 140 -14.33 -9.40 -14.48
C CYS A 140 -13.67 -8.74 -15.71
N LEU A 141 -12.35 -8.62 -15.67
CA LEU A 141 -11.58 -8.04 -16.78
C LEU A 141 -11.64 -8.91 -18.04
N SER A 142 -11.66 -10.23 -17.88
CA SER A 142 -11.63 -11.19 -18.98
C SER A 142 -12.91 -11.17 -19.81
N THR A 143 -14.08 -11.07 -19.18
CA THR A 143 -15.39 -11.26 -19.82
C THR A 143 -16.15 -9.96 -20.06
N ASP A 144 -16.03 -8.96 -19.18
CA ASP A 144 -16.92 -7.77 -19.22
C ASP A 144 -16.33 -6.56 -19.98
N PHE A 145 -15.11 -6.73 -20.49
CA PHE A 145 -14.41 -5.74 -21.30
C PHE A 145 -14.17 -6.27 -22.72
N SER A 146 -14.50 -5.45 -23.71
CA SER A 146 -14.21 -5.72 -25.12
C SER A 146 -12.70 -5.67 -25.39
N LYS A 147 -12.28 -6.16 -26.56
CA LYS A 147 -10.87 -6.10 -26.97
C LYS A 147 -10.37 -4.65 -27.08
N SER A 148 -11.18 -3.73 -27.62
CA SER A 148 -10.81 -2.31 -27.75
C SER A 148 -10.72 -1.62 -26.40
N GLU A 149 -11.64 -1.92 -25.47
CA GLU A 149 -11.60 -1.40 -24.10
C GLU A 149 -10.35 -1.90 -23.35
N LYS A 150 -10.01 -3.18 -23.51
CA LYS A 150 -8.76 -3.73 -22.96
C LYS A 150 -7.54 -3.01 -23.53
N THR A 151 -7.50 -2.72 -24.83
CA THR A 151 -6.38 -1.95 -25.43
C THR A 151 -6.19 -0.61 -24.73
N VAL A 152 -7.29 0.10 -24.42
CA VAL A 152 -7.23 1.35 -23.65
C VAL A 152 -6.67 1.12 -22.24
N PHE A 153 -7.12 0.06 -21.56
CA PHE A 153 -6.60 -0.32 -20.24
C PHE A 153 -5.07 -0.52 -20.26
N HIS A 154 -4.54 -1.17 -21.30
CA HIS A 154 -3.10 -1.44 -21.45
C HIS A 154 -2.25 -0.19 -21.67
N LYS A 155 -2.85 0.97 -21.99
CA LYS A 155 -2.14 2.25 -22.06
C LYS A 155 -1.65 2.73 -20.69
N GLY A 156 -2.21 2.23 -19.60
CA GLY A 156 -1.72 2.51 -18.25
C GLY A 156 -1.97 3.94 -17.77
N CYS A 157 -3.00 4.62 -18.29
CA CYS A 157 -3.43 5.94 -17.80
C CYS A 157 -4.00 5.89 -16.38
N ILE A 158 -4.47 4.71 -15.94
CA ILE A 158 -4.87 4.45 -14.56
C ILE A 158 -4.10 3.21 -14.12
N GLN A 159 -3.28 3.33 -13.07
CA GLN A 159 -2.49 2.22 -12.55
C GLN A 159 -2.66 2.09 -11.05
N LEU A 160 -2.80 0.85 -10.59
CA LEU A 160 -2.71 0.52 -9.18
C LEU A 160 -1.24 0.25 -8.86
N LEU A 161 -0.66 0.98 -7.91
CA LEU A 161 0.74 0.78 -7.56
C LEU A 161 0.94 -0.60 -6.91
N PRO A 162 2.08 -1.29 -7.19
CA PRO A 162 2.35 -2.62 -6.67
C PRO A 162 2.71 -2.61 -5.18
N ALA A 163 3.03 -1.44 -4.63
CA ALA A 163 3.32 -1.25 -3.21
C ALA A 163 2.25 -0.37 -2.57
N ARG A 164 2.03 -0.61 -1.28
CA ARG A 164 1.23 0.27 -0.43
C ARG A 164 2.04 1.50 -0.03
N ALA A 165 1.34 2.57 0.32
CA ALA A 165 1.97 3.73 0.94
C ALA A 165 2.61 3.32 2.28
N SER A 166 3.89 3.63 2.46
CA SER A 166 4.66 3.47 3.69
C SER A 166 3.95 4.16 4.86
N GLY A 167 4.02 3.55 6.04
CA GLY A 167 3.36 4.06 7.25
C GLY A 167 1.85 3.73 7.32
N THR A 168 1.11 3.97 6.24
CA THR A 168 -0.37 3.78 6.26
C THR A 168 -0.84 2.41 5.82
N GLY A 169 -0.11 1.76 4.91
CA GLY A 169 -0.56 0.53 4.27
C GLY A 169 -1.71 0.75 3.26
N ARG A 170 -1.98 1.99 2.83
CA ARG A 170 -3.03 2.26 1.85
C ARG A 170 -2.63 1.81 0.46
N ARG A 171 -3.60 1.34 -0.34
CA ARG A 171 -3.42 1.18 -1.79
C ARG A 171 -3.38 2.56 -2.44
N THR A 172 -2.56 2.68 -3.48
CA THR A 172 -2.38 3.93 -4.21
C THR A 172 -2.80 3.75 -5.67
N ILE A 173 -3.75 4.57 -6.12
CA ILE A 173 -4.18 4.63 -7.52
C ILE A 173 -3.54 5.86 -8.15
N CYS A 174 -2.81 5.66 -9.24
CA CYS A 174 -2.19 6.73 -10.01
C CYS A 174 -2.96 6.94 -11.31
N PHE A 175 -3.44 8.17 -11.49
CA PHE A 175 -4.00 8.68 -12.73
C PHE A 175 -2.91 9.46 -13.47
N ILE A 176 -2.67 9.09 -14.71
CA ILE A 176 -1.79 9.78 -15.63
C ILE A 176 -2.66 10.16 -16.82
N PRO A 177 -3.30 11.34 -16.81
CA PRO A 177 -3.98 11.90 -17.97
C PRO A 177 -2.94 12.32 -19.01
N TYR A 178 -2.32 11.30 -19.59
CA TYR A 178 -1.35 11.37 -20.68
C TYR A 178 -2.12 11.55 -21.98
N ASP A 179 -1.57 12.37 -22.88
CA ASP A 179 -1.96 12.55 -24.28
C ASP A 179 -3.37 13.09 -24.61
N GLU A 180 -3.54 13.43 -25.89
CA GLU A 180 -4.82 13.77 -26.53
C GLU A 180 -5.77 12.57 -26.55
N GLU A 181 -5.22 11.36 -26.69
CA GLU A 181 -5.99 10.14 -26.80
C GLU A 181 -6.82 9.90 -25.54
N TRP A 182 -6.36 10.30 -24.35
CA TRP A 182 -7.16 10.19 -23.13
C TRP A 182 -8.48 10.95 -23.22
N TYR A 183 -8.51 12.07 -23.94
CA TYR A 183 -9.73 12.85 -24.17
C TYR A 183 -10.51 12.39 -25.39
N THR A 184 -9.89 11.65 -26.30
CA THR A 184 -10.62 11.01 -27.42
C THR A 184 -11.28 9.71 -27.00
N ILE A 185 -10.81 9.02 -25.94
CA ILE A 185 -11.48 7.85 -25.36
C ILE A 185 -12.89 8.24 -24.93
N SER A 186 -13.88 7.42 -25.32
CA SER A 186 -15.26 7.65 -24.93
C SER A 186 -15.41 7.67 -23.41
N GLU A 187 -16.32 8.52 -22.94
CA GLU A 187 -16.58 8.65 -21.52
C GLU A 187 -16.95 7.32 -20.86
N THR A 188 -17.80 6.53 -21.52
CA THR A 188 -18.21 5.20 -21.08
C THR A 188 -17.02 4.28 -20.80
N ILE A 189 -16.02 4.23 -21.70
CA ILE A 189 -14.84 3.36 -21.51
C ILE A 189 -14.03 3.83 -20.30
N ARG A 190 -13.82 5.14 -20.14
CA ARG A 190 -13.11 5.69 -18.97
C ARG A 190 -13.85 5.35 -17.67
N GLN A 191 -15.19 5.47 -17.67
CA GLN A 191 -16.00 5.13 -16.52
C GLN A 191 -15.95 3.62 -16.19
N LYS A 192 -16.03 2.73 -17.19
CA LYS A 192 -15.87 1.28 -16.99
C LYS A 192 -14.52 0.95 -16.35
N ILE A 193 -13.43 1.52 -16.87
CA ILE A 193 -12.08 1.31 -16.32
C ILE A 193 -11.99 1.83 -14.88
N MET A 194 -12.43 3.06 -14.61
CA MET A 194 -12.40 3.63 -13.25
C MET A 194 -13.23 2.79 -12.28
N MET A 195 -14.45 2.40 -12.66
CA MET A 195 -15.35 1.61 -11.82
C MET A 195 -14.73 0.26 -11.49
N TYR A 196 -14.17 -0.45 -12.47
CA TYR A 196 -13.45 -1.69 -12.25
C TYR A 196 -12.22 -1.49 -11.35
N MET A 197 -11.42 -0.44 -11.55
CA MET A 197 -10.25 -0.17 -10.71
C MET A 197 -10.63 0.04 -9.23
N PHE A 198 -11.63 0.89 -8.94
CA PHE A 198 -12.09 1.09 -7.57
C PHE A 198 -12.75 -0.17 -7.00
N TRP A 199 -13.48 -0.91 -7.83
CA TRP A 199 -14.08 -2.18 -7.45
C TRP A 199 -13.05 -3.23 -7.02
N ILE A 200 -11.98 -3.41 -7.80
CA ILE A 200 -10.91 -4.36 -7.46
C ILE A 200 -10.14 -3.92 -6.22
N VAL A 201 -9.83 -2.63 -6.10
CA VAL A 201 -9.20 -2.11 -4.87
C VAL A 201 -10.11 -2.32 -3.66
N GLY A 202 -11.43 -2.28 -3.85
CA GLY A 202 -12.41 -2.63 -2.84
C GLY A 202 -12.47 -4.09 -2.44
N ASN A 203 -11.77 -5.02 -3.08
CA ASN A 203 -11.65 -6.40 -2.57
C ASN A 203 -10.69 -6.49 -1.36
N ASP A 204 -9.87 -5.47 -1.14
CA ASP A 204 -8.94 -5.37 -0.03
C ASP A 204 -9.60 -4.69 1.17
N ILE A 205 -9.73 -5.42 2.30
CA ILE A 205 -10.37 -4.91 3.52
C ILE A 205 -9.63 -3.69 4.08
N ASP A 206 -8.28 -3.67 4.04
CA ASP A 206 -7.52 -2.50 4.51
C ASP A 206 -7.83 -1.28 3.64
N ALA A 207 -7.99 -1.47 2.33
CA ALA A 207 -8.34 -0.37 1.43
C ALA A 207 -9.77 0.14 1.67
N GLN A 208 -10.72 -0.74 2.03
CA GLN A 208 -12.07 -0.33 2.42
C GLN A 208 -12.06 0.51 3.70
N CYS A 209 -11.34 0.07 4.75
CA CYS A 209 -11.29 0.79 6.02
C CYS A 209 -10.42 2.06 5.92
N LYS A 210 -9.15 1.92 5.51
CA LYS A 210 -8.15 3.00 5.52
C LYS A 210 -8.28 3.97 4.34
N GLY A 211 -9.11 3.62 3.36
CA GLY A 211 -9.24 4.33 2.10
C GLY A 211 -8.02 4.16 1.18
N VAL A 212 -8.13 4.78 0.01
CA VAL A 212 -7.10 4.80 -1.02
C VAL A 212 -6.47 6.18 -1.14
N ALA A 213 -5.18 6.20 -1.42
CA ALA A 213 -4.49 7.41 -1.86
C ALA A 213 -4.60 7.52 -3.38
N ILE A 214 -5.03 8.67 -3.87
CA ILE A 214 -5.08 8.97 -5.30
C ILE A 214 -3.94 9.92 -5.64
N ILE A 215 -3.22 9.63 -6.70
CA ILE A 215 -2.22 10.53 -7.28
C ILE A 215 -2.66 10.86 -8.69
N ILE A 216 -2.71 12.14 -9.05
CA ILE A 216 -2.93 12.62 -10.41
C ILE A 216 -1.64 13.29 -10.87
N LEU A 217 -0.93 12.65 -11.79
CA LEU A 217 0.36 13.10 -12.30
C LEU A 217 0.19 13.79 -13.65
N PHE A 218 0.46 15.09 -13.68
CA PHE A 218 0.62 15.87 -14.89
C PHE A 218 2.10 16.06 -15.20
N ASP A 219 2.45 16.09 -16.48
CA ASP A 219 3.80 16.39 -16.94
C ASP A 219 3.77 17.38 -18.10
N SER A 220 4.79 18.23 -18.17
CA SER A 220 4.94 19.23 -19.21
C SER A 220 5.31 18.63 -20.57
N SER A 221 5.84 17.40 -20.59
CA SER A 221 6.11 16.66 -21.83
C SER A 221 4.86 16.20 -22.56
N PHE A 222 3.68 16.28 -21.93
CA PHE A 222 2.44 15.85 -22.57
C PHE A 222 1.94 16.93 -23.55
N PRO A 223 1.46 16.53 -24.75
CA PRO A 223 0.86 17.46 -25.70
C PRO A 223 -0.23 18.29 -25.03
N GLN A 224 -0.12 19.62 -25.14
CA GLN A 224 -1.08 20.58 -24.59
C GLN A 224 -1.99 21.06 -25.72
N LEU A 225 -2.79 20.18 -26.33
CA LEU A 225 -3.77 20.66 -27.29
C LEU A 225 -4.96 21.29 -26.54
N PRO A 226 -5.32 22.55 -26.84
CA PRO A 226 -6.57 23.11 -26.40
C PRO A 226 -7.69 22.41 -27.18
N HIS A 227 -8.24 21.33 -26.62
CA HIS A 227 -9.47 20.75 -27.16
C HIS A 227 -10.63 21.71 -26.88
N HIS A 228 -10.82 22.66 -27.78
CA HIS A 228 -11.80 23.75 -27.68
C HIS A 228 -13.28 23.30 -27.59
N HIS A 229 -13.59 22.01 -27.75
CA HIS A 229 -14.97 21.54 -27.92
C HIS A 229 -15.49 20.53 -26.88
N LYS A 230 -14.66 19.96 -26.00
CA LYS A 230 -15.09 18.87 -25.08
C LYS A 230 -14.90 19.14 -23.59
N GLY A 231 -14.60 20.40 -23.21
CA GLY A 231 -14.30 20.76 -21.82
C GLY A 231 -13.04 20.05 -21.31
N ALA A 232 -12.56 20.39 -20.12
CA ALA A 232 -11.31 19.85 -19.56
C ALA A 232 -11.37 18.35 -19.18
N GLY A 233 -12.31 17.57 -19.73
CA GLY A 233 -12.51 16.15 -19.40
C GLY A 233 -12.78 15.92 -17.92
N MET A 234 -13.29 16.94 -17.21
CA MET A 234 -13.46 16.89 -15.76
C MET A 234 -14.50 15.83 -15.38
N VAL A 235 -14.14 15.04 -14.37
CA VAL A 235 -15.08 14.15 -13.71
C VAL A 235 -16.11 15.04 -13.02
N LEU A 236 -17.31 15.13 -13.60
CA LEU A 236 -18.41 15.87 -13.01
C LEU A 236 -18.71 15.33 -11.60
N PRO A 237 -19.16 16.16 -10.65
CA PRO A 237 -19.55 15.71 -9.31
C PRO A 237 -20.53 14.53 -9.30
N SER A 238 -21.41 14.46 -10.32
CA SER A 238 -22.33 13.34 -10.53
C SER A 238 -21.65 11.98 -10.76
N LYS A 239 -20.34 11.95 -11.03
CA LYS A 239 -19.56 10.72 -11.27
C LYS A 239 -18.87 10.20 -10.00
N GLN A 240 -19.07 10.84 -8.85
CA GLN A 240 -18.58 10.33 -7.56
C GLN A 240 -19.17 8.95 -7.18
N TRP A 241 -20.25 8.53 -7.85
CA TRP A 241 -20.88 7.21 -7.67
C TRP A 241 -20.06 6.05 -8.24
N ILE A 242 -18.97 6.32 -8.98
CA ILE A 242 -18.03 5.29 -9.46
C ILE A 242 -17.28 4.63 -8.29
N LEU A 243 -17.11 5.38 -7.19
CA LEU A 243 -16.28 4.96 -6.06
C LEU A 243 -16.99 3.90 -5.22
N SER A 244 -16.31 2.78 -5.02
CA SER A 244 -16.67 1.70 -4.08
C SER A 244 -15.69 1.60 -2.90
N VAL A 245 -14.69 2.49 -2.83
CA VAL A 245 -13.76 2.64 -1.71
C VAL A 245 -13.49 4.10 -1.44
N ARG A 246 -13.15 4.40 -0.19
CA ARG A 246 -13.02 5.79 0.29
C ARG A 246 -11.74 6.39 -0.23
N MET A 247 -11.78 7.64 -0.67
CA MET A 247 -10.55 8.40 -0.96
C MET A 247 -10.09 9.03 0.34
N SER A 248 -8.93 8.62 0.86
CA SER A 248 -8.35 9.20 2.08
C SER A 248 -7.38 10.33 1.78
N ALA A 249 -6.76 10.33 0.60
CA ALA A 249 -5.92 11.42 0.12
C ALA A 249 -6.03 11.57 -1.40
N ILE A 250 -5.97 12.81 -1.88
CA ILE A 250 -5.89 13.13 -3.31
C ILE A 250 -4.69 14.05 -3.50
N HIS A 251 -3.69 13.61 -4.24
CA HIS A 251 -2.49 14.38 -4.57
C HIS A 251 -2.53 14.76 -6.04
N ILE A 252 -2.56 16.05 -6.34
CA ILE A 252 -2.46 16.56 -7.71
C ILE A 252 -1.08 17.15 -7.91
N CYS A 253 -0.30 16.55 -8.79
CA CYS A 253 1.05 17.00 -9.10
C CYS A 253 1.05 17.64 -10.49
N THR A 254 1.37 18.94 -10.56
CA THR A 254 1.40 19.68 -11.83
C THR A 254 2.68 20.50 -11.98
N PRO A 255 3.17 20.65 -13.23
CA PRO A 255 4.16 21.68 -13.54
C PRO A 255 3.63 23.07 -13.15
N ASP A 256 4.54 23.99 -12.81
CA ASP A 256 4.16 25.36 -12.50
C ASP A 256 4.10 26.21 -13.78
N THR A 257 3.01 26.08 -14.54
CA THR A 257 2.72 26.92 -15.71
C THR A 257 1.32 27.51 -15.62
N PRO A 258 1.03 28.65 -16.26
CA PRO A 258 -0.31 29.27 -16.23
C PRO A 258 -1.42 28.30 -16.63
N TYR A 259 -1.18 27.49 -17.67
CA TYR A 259 -2.11 26.45 -18.11
C TYR A 259 -2.43 25.44 -16.99
N PHE A 260 -1.39 24.92 -16.32
CA PHE A 260 -1.58 23.95 -15.25
C PHE A 260 -2.16 24.55 -13.97
N ARG A 261 -1.92 25.83 -13.69
CA ARG A 261 -2.57 26.57 -12.60
C ARG A 261 -4.08 26.67 -12.80
N LEU A 262 -4.51 27.10 -13.99
CA LEU A 262 -5.93 27.13 -14.37
C LEU A 262 -6.55 25.73 -14.26
N ARG A 263 -5.88 24.75 -14.87
CA ARG A 263 -6.35 23.36 -14.87
C ARG A 263 -6.53 22.78 -13.48
N ARG A 264 -5.58 23.02 -12.58
CA ARG A 264 -5.64 22.55 -11.19
C ARG A 264 -6.77 23.22 -10.42
N SER A 265 -7.02 24.51 -10.64
CA SER A 265 -8.16 25.23 -10.06
C SER A 265 -9.48 24.62 -10.52
N LEU A 266 -9.60 24.33 -11.82
CA LEU A 266 -10.76 23.63 -12.38
C LEU A 266 -10.95 22.24 -11.72
N ILE A 267 -9.91 21.42 -11.67
CA ILE A 267 -10.00 20.07 -11.04
C ILE A 267 -10.37 20.17 -9.56
N ALA A 268 -9.77 21.10 -8.81
CA ALA A 268 -10.11 21.34 -7.42
C ALA A 268 -11.60 21.68 -7.26
N MET A 269 -12.16 22.51 -8.14
CA MET A 269 -13.60 22.79 -8.15
C MET A 269 -14.44 21.53 -8.44
N ALA A 270 -14.06 20.67 -9.39
CA ALA A 270 -14.80 19.43 -9.70
C ALA A 270 -14.80 18.37 -8.60
N ILE A 271 -13.72 18.26 -7.81
CA ILE A 271 -13.60 17.26 -6.74
C ILE A 271 -14.75 17.38 -5.72
N GLY A 272 -15.30 18.59 -5.56
CA GLY A 272 -16.41 18.90 -4.69
C GLY A 272 -16.00 19.06 -3.22
N PRO A 273 -16.77 19.81 -2.43
CA PRO A 273 -16.36 20.29 -1.10
C PRO A 273 -16.01 19.15 -0.14
N LYS A 274 -16.78 18.05 -0.13
CA LYS A 274 -16.55 16.88 0.74
C LYS A 274 -15.15 16.25 0.58
N ASN A 275 -14.55 16.36 -0.60
CA ASN A 275 -13.26 15.75 -0.92
C ASN A 275 -12.11 16.76 -1.01
N ARG A 276 -12.40 18.07 -1.09
CA ARG A 276 -11.35 19.11 -1.14
C ARG A 276 -10.53 19.18 0.14
N SER A 277 -11.09 18.83 1.31
CA SER A 277 -10.31 18.71 2.55
C SER A 277 -9.18 17.67 2.47
N ARG A 278 -9.35 16.66 1.59
CA ARG A 278 -8.41 15.57 1.32
C ARG A 278 -7.45 15.87 0.16
N LEU A 279 -7.59 17.03 -0.47
CA LEU A 279 -6.79 17.43 -1.62
C LEU A 279 -5.47 18.07 -1.17
N ARG A 280 -4.37 17.66 -1.81
CA ARG A 280 -3.06 18.31 -1.72
C ARG A 280 -2.56 18.59 -3.13
N LEU A 281 -2.18 19.85 -3.33
CA LEU A 281 -1.64 20.35 -4.58
C LEU A 281 -0.12 20.40 -4.47
N HIS A 282 0.58 19.80 -5.43
CA HIS A 282 2.03 19.77 -5.47
C HIS A 282 2.52 20.43 -6.75
N LEU A 283 3.47 21.36 -6.60
CA LEU A 283 4.19 22.00 -7.70
C LEU A 283 5.45 21.20 -8.02
N GLY A 284 5.69 20.99 -9.31
CA GLY A 284 6.88 20.35 -9.85
C GLY A 284 6.58 19.47 -11.05
N THR A 285 7.59 19.21 -11.88
CA THR A 285 7.46 18.17 -12.90
C THR A 285 7.40 16.81 -12.22
N SER A 286 6.71 15.88 -12.85
CA SER A 286 6.59 14.51 -12.34
C SER A 286 7.94 13.77 -12.23
N THR A 287 8.90 14.23 -13.02
CA THR A 287 10.26 13.73 -13.14
C THR A 287 11.19 14.31 -12.08
N SER A 288 10.80 15.41 -11.42
CA SER A 288 11.61 16.05 -10.40
C SER A 288 11.76 15.18 -9.15
N ILE A 289 12.99 15.06 -8.66
CA ILE A 289 13.28 14.39 -7.39
C ILE A 289 12.57 15.09 -6.22
N GLU A 290 12.43 16.42 -6.30
CA GLU A 290 11.75 17.24 -5.29
C GLU A 290 10.29 16.81 -5.10
N LEU A 291 9.52 16.65 -6.18
CA LEU A 291 8.14 16.20 -6.10
C LEU A 291 8.05 14.81 -5.48
N ARG A 292 8.98 13.91 -5.83
CA ARG A 292 9.01 12.55 -5.26
C ARG A 292 9.29 12.61 -3.76
N CYS A 293 10.24 13.43 -3.32
CA CYS A 293 10.51 13.66 -1.90
C CYS A 293 9.27 14.24 -1.18
N LYS A 294 8.54 15.17 -1.79
CA LYS A 294 7.27 15.69 -1.23
C LYS A 294 6.24 14.58 -1.07
N LEU A 295 6.06 13.72 -2.06
CA LEU A 295 5.12 12.58 -1.99
C LEU A 295 5.55 11.55 -0.92
N GLN A 296 6.85 11.37 -0.69
CA GLN A 296 7.38 10.47 0.32
C GLN A 296 6.95 10.84 1.73
N VAL A 297 6.76 12.13 2.03
CA VAL A 297 6.24 12.61 3.32
C VAL A 297 4.84 12.04 3.62
N TYR A 298 4.06 11.74 2.58
CA TYR A 298 2.73 11.11 2.68
C TYR A 298 2.80 9.58 2.61
N GLY A 299 4.00 9.01 2.71
CA GLY A 299 4.24 7.58 2.61
C GLY A 299 4.22 7.03 1.18
N ILE A 300 4.02 7.84 0.14
CA ILE A 300 4.02 7.35 -1.24
C ILE A 300 5.48 7.03 -1.64
N PRO A 301 5.84 5.78 -1.97
CA PRO A 301 7.24 5.46 -2.18
C PRO A 301 7.74 6.01 -3.52
N ILE A 302 8.91 6.66 -3.50
CA ILE A 302 9.50 7.42 -4.63
C ILE A 302 9.83 6.60 -5.88
N GLU A 303 9.93 5.28 -5.73
CA GLU A 303 10.33 4.32 -6.77
C GLU A 303 9.15 3.94 -7.69
N PHE A 304 7.92 4.00 -7.15
CA PHE A 304 6.73 3.45 -7.80
C PHE A 304 5.87 4.40 -8.64
N PRO A 305 6.05 5.74 -8.66
CA PRO A 305 5.36 6.57 -9.64
C PRO A 305 5.56 5.98 -11.05
N PRO A 306 4.48 5.70 -11.79
CA PRO A 306 4.48 4.97 -13.05
C PRO A 306 4.98 5.84 -14.22
N MET A 307 6.02 6.63 -14.00
CA MET A 307 6.59 7.55 -14.98
C MET A 307 8.11 7.55 -14.91
N THR A 308 8.76 7.54 -16.08
CA THR A 308 10.21 7.66 -16.22
C THR A 308 10.64 9.11 -15.98
N CYS A 309 11.95 9.34 -15.81
CA CYS A 309 12.52 10.69 -15.78
C CYS A 309 12.33 11.46 -17.11
N THR A 310 11.95 10.77 -18.19
CA THR A 310 11.65 11.35 -19.49
C THR A 310 10.16 11.63 -19.71
N GLY A 311 9.32 11.46 -18.68
CA GLY A 311 7.88 11.67 -18.79
C GLY A 311 7.11 10.49 -19.43
N LYS A 312 7.77 9.40 -19.82
CA LYS A 312 7.09 8.23 -20.41
C LYS A 312 6.40 7.40 -19.33
N ILE A 313 5.19 6.92 -19.61
CA ILE A 313 4.49 6.00 -18.72
C ILE A 313 5.24 4.67 -18.61
N LYS A 314 5.53 4.23 -17.39
CA LYS A 314 6.02 2.88 -17.11
C LYS A 314 4.85 1.91 -17.23
N LEU A 315 4.86 1.07 -18.26
CA LEU A 315 3.81 0.06 -18.48
C LEU A 315 4.04 -1.26 -17.73
N ILE A 316 5.19 -1.43 -17.07
CA ILE A 316 5.55 -2.68 -16.38
C ILE A 316 4.53 -3.03 -15.28
N TYR A 317 4.09 -2.04 -14.49
CA TYR A 317 3.16 -2.28 -13.38
C TYR A 317 1.78 -2.66 -13.87
N ILE A 318 1.21 -1.93 -14.84
CA ILE A 318 -0.11 -2.25 -15.38
C ILE A 318 -0.11 -3.62 -16.10
N ARG A 319 0.94 -3.95 -16.85
CA ARG A 319 1.05 -5.26 -17.52
C ARG A 319 1.09 -6.40 -16.51
N GLN A 320 1.92 -6.28 -15.46
CA GLN A 320 2.00 -7.25 -14.39
C GLN A 320 0.65 -7.39 -13.66
N TRP A 321 0.03 -6.26 -13.31
CA TRP A 321 -1.27 -6.26 -12.61
C TRP A 321 -2.37 -6.91 -13.46
N LEU A 322 -2.49 -6.58 -14.75
CA LEU A 322 -3.48 -7.19 -15.64
C LEU A 322 -3.31 -8.71 -15.77
N ARG A 323 -2.06 -9.21 -15.77
CA ARG A 323 -1.79 -10.66 -15.76
C ARG A 323 -2.25 -11.29 -14.45
N LEU A 324 -1.93 -10.67 -13.31
CA LEU A 324 -2.38 -11.15 -12.00
C LEU A 324 -3.90 -11.16 -11.88
N ARG A 325 -4.58 -10.13 -12.40
CA ARG A 325 -6.05 -10.09 -12.41
C ARG A 325 -6.66 -11.26 -13.16
N ARG A 326 -6.12 -11.61 -14.33
CA ARG A 326 -6.59 -12.79 -15.08
C ARG A 326 -6.41 -14.08 -14.30
N MET A 327 -5.29 -14.22 -13.58
CA MET A 327 -5.03 -15.41 -12.76
C MET A 327 -5.98 -15.50 -11.58
N ILE A 328 -6.23 -14.40 -10.88
CA ILE A 328 -7.14 -14.34 -9.73
C ILE A 328 -8.57 -14.65 -10.20
N GLU A 329 -9.06 -13.93 -11.21
CA GLU A 329 -10.43 -14.10 -11.72
C GLU A 329 -10.65 -15.48 -12.33
N GLY A 330 -9.65 -16.06 -13.00
CA GLY A 330 -9.72 -17.42 -13.51
C GLY A 330 -9.85 -18.47 -12.40
N LYS A 331 -9.15 -18.31 -11.27
CA LYS A 331 -9.28 -19.20 -10.10
C LYS A 331 -10.66 -19.07 -9.45
N GLU A 332 -11.18 -17.86 -9.34
CA GLU A 332 -12.54 -17.59 -8.81
C GLU A 332 -13.61 -18.24 -9.70
N GLU A 333 -13.46 -18.15 -11.02
CA GLU A 333 -14.40 -18.77 -11.98
C GLU A 333 -14.41 -20.31 -11.87
N ILE A 334 -13.24 -20.94 -11.75
CA ILE A 334 -13.13 -22.39 -11.56
C ILE A 334 -13.79 -22.80 -10.24
N SER A 335 -13.53 -22.07 -9.16
CA SER A 335 -14.10 -22.36 -7.83
C SER A 335 -15.64 -22.30 -7.84
N LEU A 336 -16.23 -21.38 -8.60
CA LEU A 336 -17.68 -21.27 -8.76
C LEU A 336 -18.27 -22.40 -9.61
N ARG A 337 -17.54 -22.90 -10.61
CA ARG A 337 -17.98 -24.05 -11.41
C ARG A 337 -17.94 -25.34 -10.60
N ASP A 338 -16.84 -25.56 -9.88
CA ASP A 338 -16.64 -26.75 -9.05
C ASP A 338 -17.69 -26.85 -7.94
N TYR A 339 -18.09 -25.72 -7.34
CA TYR A 339 -19.17 -25.70 -6.35
C TYR A 339 -20.54 -26.14 -6.90
N ASN A 340 -20.80 -25.91 -8.19
CA ASN A 340 -22.06 -26.29 -8.83
C ASN A 340 -22.04 -27.71 -9.42
N SER A 341 -20.86 -28.22 -9.79
CA SER A 341 -20.69 -29.60 -10.22
C SER A 341 -20.48 -30.49 -9.00
N ASN A 342 -21.54 -31.16 -8.53
CA ASN A 342 -21.49 -32.13 -7.42
C ASN A 342 -20.51 -33.32 -7.63
N THR A 343 -19.75 -33.34 -8.72
CA THR A 343 -18.64 -34.25 -8.96
C THR A 343 -17.46 -33.89 -8.06
N SER A 344 -17.38 -34.55 -6.91
CA SER A 344 -16.20 -34.62 -6.05
C SER A 344 -15.06 -35.39 -6.73
N THR A 345 -14.58 -34.89 -7.87
CA THR A 345 -13.33 -35.38 -8.43
C THR A 345 -12.21 -34.90 -7.53
N ASN A 346 -11.28 -35.81 -7.21
CA ASN A 346 -10.07 -35.55 -6.43
C ASN A 346 -9.16 -34.56 -7.19
N SER A 347 -9.59 -33.30 -7.27
CA SER A 347 -8.80 -32.19 -7.80
C SER A 347 -7.48 -32.21 -7.06
N THR A 348 -6.43 -32.51 -7.81
CA THR A 348 -5.10 -32.75 -7.28
C THR A 348 -4.65 -31.51 -6.52
N ASN A 349 -4.28 -31.69 -5.25
CA ASN A 349 -3.93 -30.71 -4.21
C ASN A 349 -2.86 -29.64 -4.56
N ASN A 350 -2.50 -29.44 -5.82
CA ASN A 350 -1.21 -28.86 -6.19
C ASN A 350 -1.18 -27.35 -6.45
N ASP A 351 -2.29 -26.59 -6.39
CA ASP A 351 -2.19 -25.15 -6.68
C ASP A 351 -3.10 -24.22 -5.86
N HIS A 352 -3.20 -24.49 -4.54
CA HIS A 352 -3.80 -23.58 -3.55
C HIS A 352 -2.97 -22.31 -3.27
N ASN A 353 -2.08 -21.92 -4.18
CA ASN A 353 -1.32 -20.69 -4.07
C ASN A 353 -2.27 -19.48 -4.10
N ILE A 354 -2.49 -18.85 -2.94
CA ILE A 354 -3.26 -17.60 -2.81
C ILE A 354 -2.37 -16.46 -3.30
N ILE A 355 -2.76 -15.86 -4.42
CA ILE A 355 -2.04 -14.74 -5.04
C ILE A 355 -2.34 -13.47 -4.25
N VAL A 356 -1.29 -12.73 -3.87
CA VAL A 356 -1.39 -11.45 -3.18
C VAL A 356 -0.92 -10.34 -4.12
N GLU A 357 -1.80 -9.39 -4.43
CA GLU A 357 -1.47 -8.31 -5.37
C GLU A 357 -0.46 -7.30 -4.79
N ALA A 358 -0.67 -6.89 -3.54
CA ALA A 358 0.19 -5.93 -2.84
C ALA A 358 0.33 -6.35 -1.37
N PRO A 359 1.56 -6.62 -0.89
CA PRO A 359 1.81 -6.96 0.50
C PRO A 359 1.36 -5.88 1.47
N TYR A 360 0.88 -6.30 2.64
CA TYR A 360 0.58 -5.45 3.77
C TYR A 360 1.84 -5.16 4.59
N LEU A 361 1.82 -4.11 5.40
CA LEU A 361 2.95 -3.78 6.29
C LEU A 361 3.24 -4.89 7.32
N GLY A 362 2.23 -5.69 7.65
CA GLY A 362 2.31 -6.86 8.51
C GLY A 362 2.82 -8.14 7.82
N ASP A 363 3.18 -8.10 6.54
CA ASP A 363 3.64 -9.29 5.83
C ASP A 363 5.17 -9.43 5.88
N VAL A 364 5.67 -10.62 6.19
CA VAL A 364 7.06 -11.01 5.99
C VAL A 364 7.29 -11.30 4.51
N LEU A 365 8.24 -10.61 3.89
CA LEU A 365 8.49 -10.68 2.45
C LEU A 365 9.77 -11.44 2.14
N PHE A 366 9.63 -12.58 1.46
CA PHE A 366 10.74 -13.36 0.93
C PHE A 366 10.92 -13.13 -0.57
N LYS A 367 11.89 -12.28 -0.92
CA LYS A 367 12.31 -12.03 -2.32
C LYS A 367 13.80 -12.28 -2.47
N ARG A 368 14.23 -12.72 -3.66
CA ARG A 368 15.66 -12.81 -4.00
C ARG A 368 16.27 -11.40 -4.01
N GLY A 369 17.38 -11.21 -3.27
CA GLY A 369 18.09 -9.93 -3.15
C GLY A 369 17.87 -9.22 -1.80
N SER A 370 18.47 -8.03 -1.64
CA SER A 370 18.46 -7.25 -0.40
C SER A 370 17.25 -6.29 -0.24
N SER A 371 16.35 -6.25 -1.23
CA SER A 371 15.41 -5.13 -1.43
C SER A 371 14.28 -4.96 -0.41
N PHE A 372 14.18 -5.82 0.62
CA PHE A 372 13.10 -5.76 1.62
C PHE A 372 13.60 -5.87 3.06
N THR A 373 14.88 -5.57 3.30
CA THR A 373 15.39 -5.50 4.68
C THR A 373 14.66 -4.45 5.50
N GLY A 374 14.26 -3.32 4.91
CA GLY A 374 13.53 -2.25 5.58
C GLY A 374 12.03 -2.48 5.81
N HIS A 375 11.45 -3.60 5.35
CA HIS A 375 10.02 -3.86 5.53
C HIS A 375 9.70 -4.05 7.04
N PRO A 376 8.64 -3.43 7.60
CA PRO A 376 8.38 -3.46 9.04
C PRO A 376 8.30 -4.87 9.64
N MET A 377 7.59 -5.79 9.01
CA MET A 377 7.51 -7.16 9.51
C MET A 377 8.80 -7.96 9.27
N ASN A 378 9.63 -7.61 8.28
CA ASN A 378 10.96 -8.20 8.14
C ASN A 378 11.92 -7.73 9.24
N ASN A 379 11.74 -6.51 9.77
CA ASN A 379 12.46 -6.05 10.96
C ASN A 379 12.03 -6.86 12.19
N THR A 380 10.72 -7.03 12.36
CA THR A 380 10.14 -7.83 13.45
C THR A 380 10.65 -9.27 13.42
N LEU A 381 10.64 -9.93 12.26
CA LEU A 381 11.22 -11.26 12.08
C LEU A 381 12.69 -11.33 12.52
N ARG A 382 13.51 -10.31 12.19
CA ARG A 382 14.91 -10.29 12.60
C ARG A 382 15.06 -10.16 14.12
N ASN A 383 14.23 -9.34 14.76
CA ASN A 383 14.23 -9.20 16.22
C ASN A 383 13.83 -10.52 16.91
N VAL A 384 12.82 -11.21 16.38
CA VAL A 384 12.41 -12.54 16.87
C VAL A 384 13.55 -13.55 16.69
N ILE A 385 14.20 -13.57 15.52
CA ILE A 385 15.38 -14.42 15.27
C ILE A 385 16.51 -14.10 16.27
N GLU A 386 16.85 -12.84 16.47
CA GLU A 386 17.89 -12.40 17.42
C GLU A 386 17.58 -12.84 18.86
N SER A 387 16.32 -12.69 19.28
CA SER A 387 15.84 -13.16 20.59
C SER A 387 16.01 -14.67 20.76
N LYS A 388 15.55 -15.47 19.79
CA LYS A 388 15.65 -16.94 19.83
C LYS A 388 17.11 -17.44 19.72
N VAL A 389 17.96 -16.74 18.98
CA VAL A 389 19.40 -17.01 18.95
C VAL A 389 20.04 -16.74 20.32
N LYS A 390 19.67 -15.65 21.00
CA LYS A 390 20.15 -15.35 22.35
C LYS A 390 19.78 -16.45 23.33
N GLN A 391 18.52 -16.89 23.32
CA GLN A 391 18.03 -18.00 24.15
C GLN A 391 18.84 -19.28 23.90
N LEU A 392 19.12 -19.60 22.63
CA LEU A 392 19.92 -20.77 22.28
C LEU A 392 21.34 -20.68 22.85
N LEU A 393 22.00 -19.52 22.75
CA LEU A 393 23.34 -19.32 23.29
C LEU A 393 23.35 -19.44 24.83
N GLU A 394 22.35 -18.90 25.53
CA GLU A 394 22.22 -19.03 26.99
C GLU A 394 22.08 -20.51 27.43
N ILE A 395 21.30 -21.30 26.69
CA ILE A 395 21.16 -22.74 26.92
C ILE A 395 22.50 -23.46 26.69
N GLU A 396 23.21 -23.13 25.60
CA GLU A 396 24.50 -23.75 25.29
C GLU A 396 25.60 -23.38 26.30
N ASN A 397 25.59 -22.15 26.82
CA ASN A 397 26.53 -21.71 27.86
C ASN A 397 26.26 -22.37 29.22
N SER A 398 24.99 -22.60 29.54
CA SER A 398 24.58 -23.25 30.79
C SER A 398 24.84 -24.76 30.80
N ASN A 399 24.96 -25.39 29.62
CA ASN A 399 25.22 -26.81 29.49
C ASN A 399 26.23 -27.12 28.36
N PRO A 400 27.55 -26.93 28.60
CA PRO A 400 28.58 -27.10 27.58
C PRO A 400 28.70 -28.53 27.05
N GLN A 401 28.34 -29.53 27.87
CA GLN A 401 28.51 -30.96 27.56
C GLN A 401 27.36 -31.55 26.72
N GLN A 402 26.38 -30.75 26.27
CA GLN A 402 25.26 -31.28 25.49
C GLN A 402 25.69 -31.86 24.12
N PRO A 403 25.22 -33.09 23.77
CA PRO A 403 25.45 -33.70 22.47
C PRO A 403 25.04 -32.82 21.27
N ILE A 404 25.82 -32.87 20.19
CA ILE A 404 25.60 -32.10 18.96
C ILE A 404 24.20 -32.36 18.36
N LEU A 405 23.72 -33.60 18.42
CA LEU A 405 22.39 -33.98 17.91
C LEU A 405 21.26 -33.21 18.62
N ILE A 406 21.35 -33.05 19.93
CA ILE A 406 20.36 -32.29 20.72
C ILE A 406 20.40 -30.81 20.32
N LYS A 407 21.57 -30.25 20.02
CA LYS A 407 21.70 -28.87 19.52
C LYS A 407 21.04 -28.67 18.16
N GLN A 408 21.10 -29.67 17.28
CA GLN A 408 20.44 -29.60 15.97
C GLN A 408 18.92 -29.70 16.06
N SER A 409 18.40 -30.58 16.93
CA SER A 409 16.95 -30.66 17.21
C SER A 409 16.43 -29.33 17.73
N LYS A 410 17.06 -28.79 18.77
CA LYS A 410 16.67 -27.49 19.36
C LYS A 410 16.68 -26.35 18.35
N LYS A 411 17.64 -26.33 17.42
CA LYS A 411 17.67 -25.33 16.34
C LYS A 411 16.45 -25.44 15.42
N LYS A 412 15.98 -26.66 15.15
CA LYS A 412 14.78 -26.89 14.35
C LYS A 412 13.53 -26.44 15.12
N ASP A 413 13.45 -26.77 16.40
CA ASP A 413 12.33 -26.40 17.26
C ASP A 413 12.19 -24.87 17.36
N LEU A 414 13.29 -24.16 17.59
CA LEU A 414 13.32 -22.70 17.60
C LEU A 414 12.91 -22.07 16.26
N LEU A 415 13.18 -22.72 15.12
CA LEU A 415 12.71 -22.23 13.81
C LEU A 415 11.18 -22.32 13.69
N HIS A 416 10.56 -23.36 14.24
CA HIS A 416 9.10 -23.47 14.30
C HIS A 416 8.51 -22.43 15.26
N GLU A 417 9.12 -22.24 16.44
CA GLU A 417 8.69 -21.18 17.35
C GLU A 417 8.74 -19.77 16.73
N ILE A 418 9.74 -19.48 15.89
CA ILE A 418 9.82 -18.20 15.15
C ILE A 418 8.62 -18.04 14.21
N LEU A 419 8.23 -19.10 13.50
CA LEU A 419 7.09 -19.07 12.59
C LEU A 419 5.79 -18.82 13.35
N ASP A 420 5.59 -19.59 14.43
CA ASP A 420 4.41 -19.50 15.27
C ASP A 420 4.31 -18.13 15.96
N GLU A 421 5.41 -17.59 16.46
CA GLU A 421 5.44 -16.25 17.09
C GLU A 421 5.06 -15.15 16.09
N ILE A 422 5.57 -15.20 14.86
CA ILE A 422 5.21 -14.21 13.83
C ILE A 422 3.72 -14.31 13.47
N GLU A 423 3.18 -15.51 13.30
CA GLU A 423 1.79 -15.69 12.89
C GLU A 423 0.79 -15.41 14.02
N THR A 424 1.07 -15.88 15.24
CA THR A 424 0.12 -15.81 16.35
C THR A 424 0.24 -14.52 17.17
N ILE A 425 1.47 -14.09 17.50
CA ILE A 425 1.71 -12.92 18.35
C ILE A 425 1.71 -11.66 17.49
N HIS A 426 2.41 -11.67 16.36
CA HIS A 426 2.51 -10.49 15.49
C HIS A 426 1.43 -10.41 14.40
N ARG A 427 0.58 -11.45 14.28
CA ARG A 427 -0.45 -11.56 13.22
C ARG A 427 0.14 -11.37 11.82
N GLY A 428 1.40 -11.75 11.66
CA GLY A 428 2.15 -11.62 10.43
C GLY A 428 1.84 -12.75 9.46
N ARG A 429 1.93 -12.46 8.17
CA ARG A 429 1.78 -13.48 7.12
C ARG A 429 3.08 -13.60 6.35
N PHE A 430 3.38 -14.77 5.81
CA PHE A 430 4.57 -14.97 5.02
C PHE A 430 4.25 -14.95 3.53
N LEU A 431 4.89 -14.06 2.79
CA LEU A 431 4.76 -13.95 1.34
C LEU A 431 6.04 -14.34 0.64
N TYR A 432 5.90 -15.13 -0.41
CA TYR A 432 7.00 -15.53 -1.28
C TYR A 432 6.87 -14.89 -2.66
N TRP A 433 7.97 -14.32 -3.15
CA TRP A 433 8.06 -13.77 -4.51
C TRP A 433 8.25 -14.92 -5.50
N HIS A 434 7.13 -15.49 -5.93
CA HIS A 434 7.05 -16.66 -6.80
C HIS A 434 7.24 -16.27 -8.27
N LYS A 435 7.87 -17.16 -9.03
CA LYS A 435 7.97 -17.15 -10.49
C LYS A 435 7.60 -18.54 -10.98
N ARG A 436 6.72 -18.64 -11.97
CA ARG A 436 6.53 -19.90 -12.70
C ARG A 436 7.60 -20.06 -13.78
N ASP A 437 8.00 -21.28 -14.04
CA ASP A 437 9.06 -21.55 -15.03
C ASP A 437 8.68 -21.12 -16.45
N ASP A 438 7.37 -21.06 -16.75
CA ASP A 438 6.82 -20.66 -18.05
C ASP A 438 6.52 -19.15 -18.19
N MET A 439 6.76 -18.34 -17.15
CA MET A 439 6.40 -16.93 -17.11
C MET A 439 7.57 -16.07 -16.61
N ASP A 440 7.84 -14.96 -17.27
CA ASP A 440 8.89 -14.02 -16.83
C ASP A 440 8.50 -13.14 -15.64
N ASP A 441 7.21 -13.09 -15.32
CA ASP A 441 6.70 -12.28 -14.23
C ASP A 441 6.85 -12.98 -12.88
N TYR A 442 6.83 -12.15 -11.85
CA TYR A 442 6.81 -12.59 -10.48
C TYR A 442 5.58 -12.04 -9.77
N TRP A 443 5.15 -12.72 -8.72
CA TRP A 443 4.07 -12.25 -7.85
C TRP A 443 4.22 -12.76 -6.43
N TRP A 444 3.46 -12.16 -5.52
CA TRP A 444 3.42 -12.64 -4.14
C TRP A 444 2.44 -13.79 -4.03
N VAL A 445 2.88 -14.84 -3.35
CA VAL A 445 2.06 -15.98 -2.95
C VAL A 445 2.09 -16.06 -1.43
N LEU A 446 0.93 -16.26 -0.81
CA LEU A 446 0.82 -16.51 0.61
C LEU A 446 1.29 -17.92 0.93
N LEU A 447 2.18 -18.04 1.92
CA LEU A 447 2.64 -19.32 2.48
C LEU A 447 1.93 -19.58 3.80
N HIS A 448 1.42 -20.79 3.98
CA HIS A 448 0.72 -21.20 5.20
C HIS A 448 1.62 -22.06 6.10
N ASN A 449 1.66 -21.76 7.40
CA ASN A 449 2.43 -22.55 8.37
C ASN A 449 1.73 -23.85 8.77
N ASN A 450 0.38 -23.86 8.83
CA ASN A 450 -0.31 -24.89 9.61
C ASN A 450 -0.72 -26.15 8.84
N ASN A 451 -0.79 -26.11 7.49
CA ASN A 451 -1.46 -27.18 6.73
C ASN A 451 -0.68 -27.72 5.52
N ASN A 452 0.41 -27.07 5.11
CA ASN A 452 1.13 -27.44 3.90
C ASN A 452 2.61 -27.69 4.20
N THR A 453 3.02 -28.96 4.17
CA THR A 453 4.41 -29.38 4.44
C THR A 453 5.41 -28.73 3.47
N ASN A 454 4.97 -28.39 2.25
CA ASN A 454 5.80 -27.70 1.27
C ASN A 454 6.02 -26.23 1.65
N ASP A 455 4.98 -25.51 2.11
CA ASP A 455 5.09 -24.12 2.51
C ASP A 455 6.00 -23.98 3.72
N VAL A 456 5.79 -24.81 4.76
CA VAL A 456 6.66 -24.85 5.94
C VAL A 456 8.11 -25.13 5.55
N LYS A 457 8.35 -26.05 4.61
CA LYS A 457 9.69 -26.32 4.10
C LYS A 457 10.30 -25.10 3.41
N ILE A 458 9.53 -24.37 2.62
CA ILE A 458 9.98 -23.11 1.99
C ILE A 458 10.32 -22.08 3.07
N LEU A 459 9.44 -21.89 4.06
CA LEU A 459 9.62 -20.95 5.17
C LEU A 459 10.90 -21.25 5.96
N VAL A 460 11.06 -22.49 6.42
CA VAL A 460 12.25 -22.95 7.14
C VAL A 460 13.52 -22.73 6.31
N ASN A 461 13.47 -23.02 5.01
CA ASN A 461 14.61 -22.80 4.11
C ASN A 461 14.98 -21.32 3.94
N LYS A 462 14.02 -20.40 4.06
CA LYS A 462 14.27 -18.94 3.99
C LYS A 462 14.76 -18.38 5.33
N ILE A 463 14.25 -18.87 6.45
CA ILE A 463 14.61 -18.35 7.79
C ILE A 463 15.93 -18.95 8.30
N LYS A 464 16.21 -20.22 8.03
CA LYS A 464 17.41 -20.93 8.51
C LYS A 464 18.73 -20.20 8.18
N PRO A 465 18.96 -19.66 6.97
CA PRO A 465 20.16 -18.87 6.69
C PRO A 465 20.27 -17.58 7.52
N LEU A 466 19.14 -16.89 7.76
CA LEU A 466 19.09 -15.68 8.58
C LEU A 466 19.41 -16.01 10.05
N PHE A 467 18.81 -17.09 10.56
CA PHE A 467 19.10 -17.60 11.90
C PHE A 467 20.57 -17.95 12.06
N ARG A 468 21.14 -18.73 11.13
CA ARG A 468 22.56 -19.12 11.16
C ARG A 468 23.49 -17.91 11.13
N LYS A 469 23.22 -16.92 10.26
CA LYS A 469 24.03 -15.70 10.16
C LYS A 469 24.02 -14.92 11.48
N THR A 470 22.85 -14.76 12.07
CA THR A 470 22.65 -14.07 13.35
C THR A 470 23.36 -14.80 14.50
N TYR A 471 23.21 -16.13 14.54
CA TYR A 471 23.89 -16.99 15.50
C TYR A 471 25.41 -16.85 15.44
N ILE A 472 26.02 -16.93 14.26
CA ILE A 472 27.48 -16.78 14.10
C ILE A 472 27.94 -15.40 14.58
N LYS A 473 27.22 -14.34 14.20
CA LYS A 473 27.53 -12.96 14.61
C LYS A 473 27.51 -12.82 16.14
N MET A 474 26.47 -13.31 16.80
CA MET A 474 26.33 -13.22 18.26
C MET A 474 27.37 -14.09 18.98
N GLN A 475 27.67 -15.28 18.46
CA GLN A 475 28.71 -16.15 19.01
C GLN A 475 30.09 -15.47 18.96
N GLN A 476 30.44 -14.84 17.83
CA GLN A 476 31.68 -14.08 17.69
C GLN A 476 31.75 -12.90 18.68
N GLN A 477 30.64 -12.17 18.84
CA GLN A 477 30.55 -11.08 19.81
C GLN A 477 30.74 -11.58 21.25
N GLN A 478 30.15 -12.73 21.60
CA GLN A 478 30.32 -13.33 22.91
C GLN A 478 31.77 -13.78 23.17
N GLN A 479 32.41 -14.41 22.19
CA GLN A 479 33.82 -14.80 22.28
C GLN A 479 34.74 -13.58 22.46
N LEU A 480 34.47 -12.49 21.74
CA LEU A 480 35.21 -11.24 21.91
C LEU A 480 35.02 -10.67 23.33
N GLN A 481 33.79 -10.66 23.85
CA GLN A 481 33.52 -10.23 25.22
C GLN A 481 34.23 -11.11 26.26
N GLN A 482 34.28 -12.43 26.05
CA GLN A 482 35.02 -13.34 26.94
C GLN A 482 36.52 -13.08 26.89
N LYS A 483 37.11 -12.89 25.71
CA LYS A 483 38.52 -12.50 25.55
C LYS A 483 38.81 -11.19 26.27
N LEU A 484 37.96 -10.18 26.10
CA LEU A 484 38.10 -8.90 26.78
C LEU A 484 38.00 -9.03 28.31
N LYS A 485 37.08 -9.86 28.82
CA LYS A 485 36.98 -10.15 30.26
C LYS A 485 38.25 -10.85 30.78
N HIS A 486 38.79 -11.80 30.04
CA HIS A 486 40.02 -12.51 30.41
C HIS A 486 41.24 -11.57 30.40
N ILE A 487 41.38 -10.73 29.38
CA ILE A 487 42.45 -9.71 29.32
C ILE A 487 42.33 -8.75 30.51
N LYS A 488 41.13 -8.26 30.82
CA LYS A 488 40.89 -7.41 32.00
C LYS A 488 41.27 -8.10 33.30
N TYR A 489 40.95 -9.38 33.44
CA TYR A 489 41.33 -10.19 34.60
C TYR A 489 42.86 -10.34 34.72
N ILE A 490 43.56 -10.67 33.62
CA ILE A 490 45.03 -10.75 33.60
C ILE A 490 45.66 -9.41 33.99
N MET A 491 45.15 -8.31 33.44
CA MET A 491 45.64 -6.97 33.78
C MET A 491 45.42 -6.63 35.25
N GLN A 492 44.26 -6.99 35.83
CA GLN A 492 43.99 -6.78 37.25
C GLN A 492 44.93 -7.59 38.14
N GLN A 493 45.22 -8.84 37.77
CA GLN A 493 46.19 -9.70 38.49
C GLN A 493 47.61 -9.14 38.39
N ALA A 494 48.01 -8.61 37.24
CA ALA A 494 49.30 -7.97 37.05
C ALA A 494 49.44 -6.70 37.93
N ILE A 495 48.43 -5.83 37.95
CA ILE A 495 48.40 -4.63 38.80
C ILE A 495 48.52 -5.00 40.28
N THR A 496 47.77 -6.02 40.72
CA THR A 496 47.76 -6.46 42.13
C THR A 496 49.12 -7.02 42.53
N THR A 497 49.72 -7.85 41.68
CA THR A 497 51.06 -8.42 41.91
C THR A 497 52.14 -7.35 41.97
N SER A 498 52.10 -6.36 41.07
CA SER A 498 53.05 -5.23 41.07
C SER A 498 52.90 -4.31 42.29
N ALA A 499 51.67 -4.09 42.78
CA ALA A 499 51.43 -3.32 43.99
C ALA A 499 51.97 -4.01 45.26
N THR A 500 51.97 -5.35 45.29
CA THR A 500 52.54 -6.12 46.40
C THR A 500 54.06 -6.25 46.37
N SER A 501 54.70 -6.19 45.18
CA SER A 501 56.16 -6.36 45.04
C SER A 501 56.97 -5.07 45.15
N LEU A 502 56.34 -3.92 44.94
CA LEU A 502 56.96 -2.60 45.02
C LEU A 502 56.24 -1.80 46.09
N GLY A 503 56.78 -1.75 47.31
CA GLY A 503 56.32 -0.80 48.33
C GLY A 503 56.59 0.64 47.86
N VAL A 504 55.69 1.23 47.08
CA VAL A 504 55.95 2.49 46.37
C VAL A 504 54.70 3.36 46.23
N GLU A 505 54.70 4.45 46.97
CA GLU A 505 53.77 5.60 46.94
C GLU A 505 53.86 6.47 45.66
N HIS A 506 54.59 6.09 44.61
CA HIS A 506 54.95 7.06 43.55
C HIS A 506 54.81 6.68 42.07
N ILE A 507 54.33 5.48 41.70
CA ILE A 507 54.35 5.05 40.28
C ILE A 507 52.98 5.20 39.55
N ASN A 508 51.88 5.52 40.24
CA ASN A 508 50.56 5.10 39.73
C ASN A 508 49.88 5.95 38.63
N ASN A 509 50.33 7.16 38.30
CA ASN A 509 49.53 8.03 37.41
C ASN A 509 49.86 7.96 35.91
N HIS A 510 51.11 7.66 35.52
CA HIS A 510 51.51 7.78 34.11
C HIS A 510 51.24 6.50 33.30
N LEU A 511 51.50 5.33 33.88
CA LEU A 511 51.28 4.04 33.23
C LEU A 511 49.77 3.74 33.08
N LEU A 512 48.98 4.10 34.09
CA LEU A 512 47.52 3.96 34.07
C LEU A 512 46.89 4.82 32.96
N ARG A 513 47.37 6.06 32.78
CA ARG A 513 46.93 6.95 31.68
C ARG A 513 47.31 6.42 30.29
N TYR A 514 48.48 5.79 30.15
CA TYR A 514 48.91 5.22 28.87
C TYR A 514 48.06 4.00 28.50
N ILE A 515 47.81 3.11 29.46
CA ILE A 515 46.94 1.94 29.28
C ILE A 515 45.50 2.37 28.95
N LEU A 516 44.95 3.36 29.65
CA LEU A 516 43.61 3.89 29.36
C LEU A 516 43.52 4.53 27.97
N ARG A 517 44.57 5.21 27.50
CA ARG A 517 44.62 5.76 26.13
C ARG A 517 44.63 4.67 25.05
N CYS A 518 45.35 3.57 25.25
CA CYS A 518 45.33 2.44 24.31
C CYS A 518 43.95 1.77 24.27
N TYR A 519 43.24 1.67 25.40
CA TYR A 519 41.88 1.12 25.43
C TYR A 519 40.84 2.01 24.74
N SER A 520 40.99 3.34 24.81
CA SER A 520 40.11 4.29 24.12
C SER A 520 40.17 4.16 22.59
N TRP A 521 41.30 3.76 22.03
CA TRP A 521 41.45 3.60 20.58
C TRP A 521 40.83 2.31 20.04
N VAL A 522 40.81 1.24 20.83
CA VAL A 522 40.24 -0.06 20.43
C VAL A 522 38.72 -0.10 20.56
N ALA A 523 38.12 0.73 21.43
CA ALA A 523 36.68 0.76 21.64
C ALA A 523 35.88 1.58 20.61
N VAL A 524 36.55 2.33 19.73
CA VAL A 524 35.94 3.25 18.75
C VAL A 524 35.96 2.70 17.31
N GLY A 525 36.65 1.58 17.06
CA GLY A 525 36.60 0.83 15.79
C GLY A 525 35.75 -0.42 15.89
#